data_AF-A0A433VEQ7-F1
#
_entry.id   AF-A0A433VEQ7-F1
#
_cell.length_a   1.000
_cell.length_b   1.000
_cell.length_c   1.000
_cell.angle_alpha   90.00
_cell.angle_beta   90.00
_cell.angle_gamma   90.00
#
_symmetry.space_group_name_H-M   'P 1'
#
loop_
_entity.id
_entity.type
_entity.pdbx_description
1 polymer ?
#
loop_
_entity_poly.entity_id
_entity_poly.type
_entity_poly.pdbx_seq_one_letter_code
_entity_poly.pdbx_strand_id
1 'polypeptide(L)'
;MNSENLEILTDADIDYGDLSEDVLKKLALDDELFIATSALVELRLRESLVAAIIAYEILSESKGDKYLQATALSVLFETNQEQAINYMLKEAPSCEPYILNSIMELMIENEPDFKFVPASLLVTIVRERLRELENSTKFTTLEARDKFLHTYGHIQNIHTSKV
;
A
#
# COMPACT_ATOMS: atom_id res chain seq x y z
N MET A 1 31.26 0.03 31.13
CA MET A 1 30.66 0.31 29.80
C MET A 1 29.92 1.61 29.96
N ASN A 2 30.44 2.68 29.37
CA ASN A 2 29.92 4.03 29.55
C ASN A 2 28.76 4.28 28.59
N SER A 3 27.69 4.82 29.14
CA SER A 3 26.41 5.12 28.52
C SER A 3 26.45 6.40 27.66
N GLU A 4 27.49 6.58 26.83
CA GLU A 4 27.78 7.85 26.14
C GLU A 4 28.09 7.71 24.64
N ASN A 5 27.59 6.67 23.96
CA ASN A 5 27.63 6.57 22.49
C ASN A 5 26.30 6.00 21.94
N LEU A 6 25.16 6.55 22.37
CA LEU A 6 23.98 6.57 21.50
C LEU A 6 24.16 7.78 20.58
N GLU A 7 25.18 7.74 19.73
CA GLU A 7 25.22 8.60 18.56
C GLU A 7 23.96 8.28 17.77
N ILE A 8 23.28 9.34 17.34
CA ILE A 8 22.05 9.31 16.57
C ILE A 8 22.38 8.59 15.25
N LEU A 9 22.21 7.26 15.22
CA LEU A 9 22.29 6.50 13.98
C LEU A 9 21.17 7.03 13.10
N THR A 10 21.54 7.59 11.97
CA THR A 10 20.56 7.96 10.95
C THR A 10 20.18 6.70 10.17
N ASP A 11 19.02 6.71 9.50
CA ASP A 11 18.58 5.59 8.65
C ASP A 11 19.69 5.10 7.69
N ALA A 12 20.49 6.02 7.16
CA ALA A 12 21.59 5.73 6.24
C ALA A 12 22.79 5.00 6.90
N ASP A 13 22.89 5.01 8.23
CA ASP A 13 23.96 4.35 8.98
C ASP A 13 23.59 2.92 9.41
N ILE A 14 22.33 2.52 9.21
CA ILE A 14 21.83 1.20 9.56
C ILE A 14 22.05 0.25 8.39
N ASP A 15 22.90 -0.74 8.57
CA ASP A 15 22.98 -1.87 7.63
C ASP A 15 21.83 -2.83 7.89
N TYR A 16 20.68 -2.53 7.27
CA TYR A 16 19.48 -3.35 7.40
C TYR A 16 19.75 -4.81 7.00
N GLY A 17 20.64 -5.05 6.03
CA GLY A 17 21.06 -6.35 5.48
C GLY A 17 21.56 -7.35 6.53
N ASP A 18 22.20 -6.85 7.58
CA ASP A 18 22.81 -7.66 8.64
C ASP A 18 21.89 -7.84 9.87
N LEU A 19 20.77 -7.13 9.92
CA LEU A 19 19.82 -7.23 11.04
C LEU A 19 19.02 -8.53 10.98
N SER A 20 18.78 -9.14 12.13
CA SER A 20 17.87 -10.28 12.24
C SER A 20 16.42 -9.88 11.91
N GLU A 21 15.61 -10.83 11.44
CA GLU A 21 14.18 -10.61 11.14
C GLU A 21 13.40 -10.04 12.33
N ASP A 22 13.68 -10.51 13.56
CA ASP A 22 13.04 -9.99 14.78
C ASP A 22 13.35 -8.51 15.04
N VAL A 23 14.53 -8.04 14.66
CA VAL A 23 14.92 -6.63 14.77
C VAL A 23 14.24 -5.83 13.68
N LEU A 24 14.27 -6.30 12.43
CA LEU A 24 13.58 -5.64 11.32
C LEU A 24 12.09 -5.49 11.58
N LYS A 25 11.43 -6.51 12.15
CA LYS A 25 10.03 -6.43 12.56
C LYS A 25 9.78 -5.28 13.55
N LYS A 26 10.65 -5.11 14.55
CA LYS A 26 10.50 -4.04 15.55
C LYS A 26 10.70 -2.68 14.91
N LEU A 27 11.73 -2.54 14.09
CA LEU A 27 12.03 -1.30 13.38
C LEU A 27 10.91 -0.91 12.42
N ALA A 28 10.33 -1.87 11.70
CA ALA A 28 9.19 -1.65 10.79
C ALA A 28 7.91 -1.15 11.49
N LEU A 29 7.82 -1.32 12.81
CA LEU A 29 6.71 -0.84 13.64
C LEU A 29 7.12 0.32 14.56
N ASP A 30 8.31 0.89 14.36
CA ASP A 30 8.82 2.01 15.14
C ASP A 30 8.15 3.33 14.72
N ASP A 31 8.27 4.36 15.57
CA ASP A 31 7.72 5.69 15.32
C ASP A 31 8.60 6.50 14.34
N GLU A 32 9.87 6.13 14.17
CA GLU A 32 10.75 6.73 13.17
C GLU A 32 10.39 6.21 11.77
N LEU A 33 9.72 7.07 10.98
CA LEU A 33 9.11 6.72 9.70
C LEU A 33 10.09 6.25 8.62
N PHE A 34 11.30 6.81 8.55
CA PHE A 34 12.30 6.38 7.58
C PHE A 34 12.81 4.99 7.94
N ILE A 35 13.14 4.78 9.21
CA ILE A 35 13.60 3.48 9.70
C ILE A 35 12.52 2.41 9.53
N ALA A 36 11.27 2.75 9.85
CA ALA A 36 10.13 1.86 9.68
C ALA A 36 9.93 1.46 8.21
N THR A 37 10.03 2.43 7.30
CA THR A 37 9.92 2.18 5.86
C THR A 37 11.06 1.29 5.37
N SER A 38 12.32 1.63 5.69
CA SER A 38 13.50 0.88 5.26
C SER A 38 13.48 -0.56 5.78
N ALA A 39 13.12 -0.76 7.05
CA ALA A 39 13.01 -2.09 7.64
C ALA A 39 11.89 -2.93 6.99
N LEU A 40 10.75 -2.33 6.67
CA LEU A 40 9.66 -3.02 5.97
C LEU A 40 10.05 -3.41 4.54
N VAL A 41 10.73 -2.51 3.83
CA VAL A 41 11.25 -2.79 2.47
C VAL A 41 12.30 -3.90 2.52
N GLU A 42 13.17 -3.91 3.53
CA GLU A 42 14.16 -4.98 3.71
C GLU A 42 13.50 -6.34 3.98
N LEU A 43 12.47 -6.40 4.83
CA LEU A 43 11.69 -7.63 5.05
C LEU A 43 11.10 -8.16 3.74
N ARG A 44 10.58 -7.27 2.89
CA ARG A 44 10.07 -7.61 1.55
C ARG A 44 11.19 -8.10 0.63
N LEU A 45 12.35 -7.43 0.59
CA LEU A 45 13.50 -7.83 -0.24
C LEU A 45 14.02 -9.22 0.10
N ARG A 46 13.88 -9.64 1.37
CA ARG A 46 14.24 -10.99 1.82
C ARG A 46 13.17 -12.04 1.58
N GLU A 47 12.05 -11.68 0.96
CA GLU A 47 10.88 -12.54 0.78
C GLU A 47 10.38 -13.12 2.13
N SER A 48 10.56 -12.36 3.22
CA SER A 48 10.18 -12.81 4.55
C SER A 48 8.66 -12.96 4.65
N LEU A 49 8.20 -14.09 5.17
CA LEU A 49 6.78 -14.32 5.46
C LEU A 49 6.23 -13.30 6.47
N VAL A 50 7.10 -12.68 7.28
CA VAL A 50 6.74 -11.66 8.26
C VAL A 50 6.42 -10.32 7.58
N ALA A 51 6.94 -10.05 6.38
CA ALA A 51 6.69 -8.80 5.66
C ALA A 51 5.18 -8.54 5.46
N ALA A 52 4.43 -9.56 5.02
CA ALA A 52 2.98 -9.47 4.85
C ALA A 52 2.26 -9.18 6.17
N ILE A 53 2.69 -9.82 7.26
CA ILE A 53 2.09 -9.65 8.60
C ILE A 53 2.26 -8.20 9.07
N ILE A 54 3.47 -7.67 8.94
CA ILE A 54 3.80 -6.30 9.39
C ILE A 54 3.15 -5.25 8.51
N ALA A 55 3.18 -5.44 7.19
CA ALA A 55 2.48 -4.57 6.27
C ALA A 55 0.98 -4.49 6.59
N TYR A 56 0.33 -5.62 6.84
CA TYR A 56 -1.07 -5.64 7.24
C TYR A 56 -1.32 -4.98 8.60
N GLU A 57 -0.43 -5.17 9.58
CA GLU A 57 -0.52 -4.51 10.88
C GLU A 57 -0.46 -2.97 10.73
N ILE A 58 0.50 -2.46 9.96
CA ILE A 58 0.64 -1.03 9.68
C ILE A 58 -0.64 -0.46 9.07
N LEU A 59 -1.19 -1.15 8.07
CA LEU A 59 -2.40 -0.73 7.36
C LEU A 59 -3.65 -0.78 8.25
N SER A 60 -3.85 -1.90 8.95
CA SER A 60 -5.05 -2.14 9.77
C SER A 60 -5.13 -1.24 11.00
N GLU A 61 -3.97 -0.86 11.57
CA GLU A 61 -3.88 0.08 12.69
C GLU A 61 -3.60 1.52 12.26
N SER A 62 -3.50 1.77 10.94
CA SER A 62 -3.15 3.08 10.37
C SER A 62 -1.88 3.69 11.00
N LYS A 63 -0.85 2.87 11.21
CA LYS A 63 0.43 3.28 11.79
C LYS A 63 1.26 4.11 10.82
N GLY A 64 2.03 5.04 11.39
CA GLY A 64 2.89 5.94 10.65
C GLY A 64 2.14 6.90 9.73
N ASP A 65 2.86 7.49 8.79
CA ASP A 65 2.30 8.42 7.83
C ASP A 65 1.76 7.72 6.58
N LYS A 66 1.23 8.52 5.65
CA LYS A 66 0.62 8.00 4.42
C LYS A 66 1.65 7.36 3.49
N TYR A 67 2.93 7.76 3.59
CA TYR A 67 4.01 7.19 2.80
C TYR A 67 4.37 5.79 3.30
N LEU A 68 4.49 5.61 4.62
CA LEU A 68 4.67 4.28 5.21
C LEU A 68 3.48 3.37 4.89
N GLN A 69 2.26 3.87 5.01
CA GLN A 69 1.06 3.09 4.67
C GLN A 69 1.00 2.73 3.18
N ALA A 70 1.36 3.65 2.28
CA ALA A 70 1.45 3.34 0.85
C ALA A 70 2.52 2.26 0.58
N THR A 71 3.69 2.38 1.21
CA THR A 71 4.74 1.35 1.15
C THR A 71 4.23 0.00 1.66
N ALA A 72 3.53 -0.01 2.79
CA ALA A 72 2.93 -1.21 3.35
C ALA A 72 1.89 -1.82 2.43
N LEU A 73 1.09 -1.02 1.72
CA LEU A 73 0.16 -1.53 0.73
C LEU A 73 0.87 -2.25 -0.43
N SER A 74 1.94 -1.67 -0.96
CA SER A 74 2.75 -2.30 -2.01
C SER A 74 3.41 -3.59 -1.52
N VAL A 75 4.02 -3.56 -0.33
CA VAL A 75 4.63 -4.74 0.30
C VAL A 75 3.60 -5.86 0.49
N LEU A 76 2.40 -5.53 1.01
CA LEU A 76 1.34 -6.49 1.21
C LEU A 76 0.86 -7.07 -0.12
N PHE A 77 0.73 -6.25 -1.18
CA PHE A 77 0.32 -6.73 -2.49
C PHE A 77 1.32 -7.71 -3.10
N GLU A 78 2.63 -7.44 -2.97
CA GLU A 78 3.68 -8.31 -3.48
C GLU A 78 3.82 -9.61 -2.69
N THR A 79 3.62 -9.56 -1.37
CA THR A 79 3.88 -10.71 -0.47
C THR A 79 2.62 -11.53 -0.15
N ASN A 80 1.44 -10.92 -0.20
CA ASN A 80 0.14 -11.57 0.00
C ASN A 80 -0.97 -10.81 -0.73
N GLN A 81 -1.03 -11.01 -2.05
CA GLN A 81 -1.93 -10.32 -2.96
C GLN A 81 -3.41 -10.44 -2.58
N GLU A 82 -3.87 -11.61 -2.14
CA GLU A 82 -5.25 -11.82 -1.73
C GLU A 82 -5.62 -10.92 -0.54
N GLN A 83 -4.76 -10.87 0.48
CA GLN A 83 -4.98 -10.02 1.65
C GLN A 83 -4.94 -8.54 1.30
N ALA A 84 -4.04 -8.14 0.37
CA ALA A 84 -3.98 -6.77 -0.13
C ALA A 84 -5.27 -6.38 -0.86
N ILE A 85 -5.77 -7.21 -1.78
CA ILE A 85 -7.01 -6.96 -2.52
C ILE A 85 -8.19 -6.84 -1.54
N ASN A 86 -8.27 -7.72 -0.53
CA ASN A 86 -9.32 -7.65 0.49
C ASN A 86 -9.24 -6.34 1.30
N TYR A 87 -8.03 -5.90 1.66
CA TYR A 87 -7.83 -4.60 2.31
C TYR A 87 -8.28 -3.44 1.41
N MET A 88 -7.84 -3.43 0.14
CA MET A 88 -8.23 -2.39 -0.82
C MET A 88 -9.75 -2.33 -1.01
N LEU A 89 -10.42 -3.49 -1.12
CA LEU A 89 -11.88 -3.56 -1.30
C LEU A 89 -12.63 -2.93 -0.13
N LYS A 90 -12.09 -3.13 1.08
CA LYS A 90 -12.63 -2.58 2.32
C LYS A 90 -12.39 -1.07 2.44
N GLU A 91 -11.19 -0.61 2.11
CA GLU A 91 -10.77 0.76 2.42
C GLU A 91 -10.99 1.76 1.28
N ALA A 92 -10.93 1.34 0.01
CA ALA A 92 -11.08 2.23 -1.15
C ALA A 92 -12.33 3.15 -1.12
N PRO A 93 -13.52 2.73 -0.60
CA PRO A 93 -14.69 3.61 -0.53
C PRO A 93 -14.50 4.85 0.35
N SER A 94 -13.65 4.79 1.38
CA SER A 94 -13.55 5.84 2.39
C SER A 94 -12.14 6.30 2.71
N CYS A 95 -11.12 5.64 2.14
CA CYS A 95 -9.74 6.01 2.37
C CYS A 95 -9.47 7.45 1.91
N GLU A 96 -8.39 7.97 2.46
CA GLU A 96 -7.90 9.29 2.11
C GLU A 96 -7.24 9.33 0.72
N PRO A 97 -7.25 10.48 0.03
CA PRO A 97 -6.86 10.57 -1.38
C PRO A 97 -5.47 10.03 -1.71
N TYR A 98 -4.51 10.15 -0.78
CA TYR A 98 -3.15 9.64 -0.98
C TYR A 98 -3.14 8.11 -1.07
N ILE A 99 -3.86 7.42 -0.17
CA ILE A 99 -3.95 5.96 -0.19
C ILE A 99 -4.75 5.49 -1.41
N LEU A 100 -5.82 6.22 -1.78
CA LEU A 100 -6.54 5.95 -3.01
C LEU A 100 -5.63 6.05 -4.25
N ASN A 101 -4.71 7.01 -4.27
CA ASN A 101 -3.71 7.12 -5.33
C ASN A 101 -2.83 5.87 -5.40
N SER A 102 -2.30 5.39 -4.28
CA SER A 102 -1.49 4.18 -4.23
C SER A 102 -2.26 2.94 -4.69
N ILE A 103 -3.55 2.82 -4.35
CA ILE A 103 -4.42 1.76 -4.87
C ILE A 103 -4.51 1.84 -6.40
N MET A 104 -4.76 3.03 -6.95
CA MET A 104 -4.83 3.20 -8.42
C MET A 104 -3.51 2.87 -9.11
N GLU A 105 -2.38 3.30 -8.55
CA GLU A 105 -1.05 3.00 -9.09
C GLU A 105 -0.81 1.49 -9.14
N LEU A 106 -1.06 0.77 -8.05
CA LEU A 106 -0.97 -0.69 -8.01
C LEU A 106 -1.88 -1.35 -9.06
N MET A 107 -3.11 -0.84 -9.23
CA MET A 107 -4.02 -1.33 -10.25
C MET A 107 -3.52 -1.07 -11.67
N ILE A 108 -2.90 0.07 -11.94
CA ILE A 108 -2.36 0.41 -13.26
C ILE A 108 -1.15 -0.48 -13.58
N GLU A 109 -0.25 -0.66 -12.62
CA GLU A 109 0.99 -1.41 -12.78
C GLU A 109 0.73 -2.93 -12.90
N ASN A 110 -0.34 -3.42 -12.30
CA ASN A 110 -0.67 -4.84 -12.22
C ASN A 110 -2.03 -5.16 -12.88
N GLU A 111 -2.33 -4.52 -14.01
CA GLU A 111 -3.63 -4.65 -14.71
C GLU A 111 -4.16 -6.10 -14.83
N PRO A 112 -3.35 -7.13 -15.18
CA PRO A 112 -3.86 -8.50 -15.29
C PRO A 112 -4.52 -9.03 -14.02
N ASP A 113 -4.05 -8.61 -12.84
CA ASP A 113 -4.50 -9.11 -11.54
C ASP A 113 -5.86 -8.54 -11.13
N PHE A 114 -6.27 -7.43 -11.74
CA PHE A 114 -7.56 -6.77 -11.48
C PHE A 114 -8.65 -7.10 -12.50
N LYS A 115 -8.42 -8.08 -13.39
CA LYS A 115 -9.40 -8.50 -14.41
C LYS A 115 -10.49 -9.43 -13.89
N PHE A 116 -10.21 -10.16 -12.81
CA PHE A 116 -11.09 -11.20 -12.30
C PHE A 116 -11.65 -10.86 -10.92
N VAL A 117 -12.77 -11.49 -10.57
CA VAL A 117 -13.39 -11.37 -9.25
C VAL A 117 -12.46 -12.00 -8.20
N PRO A 118 -12.28 -11.39 -7.01
CA PRO A 118 -12.96 -10.18 -6.53
C PRO A 118 -12.29 -8.86 -6.93
N ALA A 119 -11.05 -8.89 -7.44
CA ALA A 119 -10.25 -7.70 -7.72
C ALA A 119 -10.92 -6.74 -8.72
N SER A 120 -11.67 -7.25 -9.71
CA SER A 120 -12.40 -6.41 -10.68
C SER A 120 -13.46 -5.50 -10.05
N LEU A 121 -13.94 -5.81 -8.84
CA LEU A 121 -14.87 -4.96 -8.10
C LEU A 121 -14.21 -3.63 -7.68
N LEU A 122 -12.89 -3.64 -7.44
CA LEU A 122 -12.14 -2.43 -7.10
C LEU A 122 -12.25 -1.36 -8.18
N VAL A 123 -12.31 -1.75 -9.46
CA VAL A 123 -12.46 -0.81 -10.56
C VAL A 123 -13.73 0.04 -10.39
N THR A 124 -14.82 -0.61 -10.00
CA THR A 124 -16.11 0.08 -9.79
C THR A 124 -16.04 0.97 -8.56
N ILE A 125 -15.53 0.46 -7.44
CA ILE A 125 -15.40 1.20 -6.18
C ILE A 125 -14.52 2.45 -6.36
N VAL A 126 -13.35 2.32 -6.98
CA VAL A 126 -12.44 3.43 -7.23
C VAL A 126 -13.10 4.47 -8.15
N ARG A 127 -13.82 4.05 -9.18
CA ARG A 127 -14.56 4.99 -10.06
C ARG A 127 -15.62 5.78 -9.31
N GLU A 128 -16.41 5.12 -8.48
CA GLU A 128 -17.43 5.77 -7.65
C GLU A 128 -16.76 6.78 -6.71
N ARG A 129 -15.68 6.37 -6.05
CA ARG A 129 -14.91 7.21 -5.16
C ARG A 129 -14.33 8.45 -5.87
N LEU A 130 -13.81 8.28 -7.08
CA LEU A 130 -13.30 9.39 -7.89
C LEU A 130 -14.39 10.41 -8.23
N ARG A 131 -15.61 9.97 -8.58
CA ARG A 131 -16.74 10.87 -8.87
C ARG A 131 -17.18 11.68 -7.65
N GLU A 132 -17.13 11.10 -6.46
CA GLU A 132 -17.38 11.84 -5.21
C GLU A 132 -16.32 12.92 -4.98
N LEU A 133 -15.05 12.57 -5.24
CA LEU A 133 -13.91 13.44 -5.03
C LEU A 133 -13.76 14.53 -6.10
N GLU A 134 -14.28 14.35 -7.32
CA GLU A 134 -14.30 15.38 -8.38
C GLU A 134 -15.02 16.66 -7.95
N ASN A 135 -15.97 16.56 -7.01
CA ASN A 135 -16.66 17.70 -6.42
C ASN A 135 -15.91 18.30 -5.22
N SER A 136 -14.72 17.78 -4.89
CA SER A 136 -13.92 18.18 -3.74
C SER A 136 -12.55 18.71 -4.19
N THR A 137 -12.02 19.72 -3.50
CA THR A 137 -10.69 20.29 -3.78
C THR A 137 -9.52 19.40 -3.31
N LYS A 138 -9.78 18.14 -2.92
CA LYS A 138 -8.84 17.29 -2.16
C LYS A 138 -8.05 16.29 -3.01
N PHE A 139 -8.26 16.27 -4.33
CA PHE A 139 -7.63 15.26 -5.18
C PHE A 139 -6.18 15.62 -5.51
N THR A 140 -5.25 14.72 -5.19
CA THR A 140 -3.82 15.07 -5.09
C THR A 140 -3.05 14.91 -6.41
N THR A 141 -3.47 14.01 -7.31
CA THR A 141 -2.68 13.63 -8.50
C THR A 141 -3.58 13.34 -9.70
N LEU A 142 -3.77 14.34 -10.57
CA LEU A 142 -4.58 14.18 -11.79
C LEU A 142 -4.04 13.08 -12.72
N GLU A 143 -2.72 12.86 -12.74
CA GLU A 143 -2.06 11.88 -13.61
C GLU A 143 -2.50 10.43 -13.34
N ALA A 144 -2.48 9.98 -12.08
CA ALA A 144 -2.86 8.62 -11.73
C ALA A 144 -4.34 8.36 -12.01
N ARG A 145 -5.21 9.35 -11.73
CA ARG A 145 -6.62 9.29 -12.09
C ARG A 145 -6.81 9.15 -13.59
N ASP A 146 -6.17 9.99 -14.38
CA ASP A 146 -6.35 10.01 -15.82
C ASP A 146 -5.83 8.71 -16.45
N LYS A 147 -4.69 8.19 -15.98
CA LYS A 147 -4.17 6.86 -16.36
C LYS A 147 -5.14 5.75 -15.96
N PHE A 148 -5.65 5.76 -14.73
CA PHE A 148 -6.61 4.78 -14.25
C PHE A 148 -7.88 4.78 -15.11
N LEU A 149 -8.45 5.95 -15.38
CA LEU A 149 -9.64 6.10 -16.22
C LEU A 149 -9.38 5.69 -17.67
N HIS A 150 -8.17 5.90 -18.19
CA HIS A 150 -7.77 5.40 -19.50
C HIS A 150 -7.68 3.86 -19.51
N THR A 151 -6.92 3.27 -18.59
CA THR A 151 -6.69 1.82 -18.50
C THR A 151 -7.99 1.06 -18.30
N TYR A 152 -8.82 1.51 -17.36
CA TYR A 152 -10.03 0.82 -16.97
C TYR A 152 -11.28 1.34 -17.67
N GLY A 153 -11.18 2.45 -18.43
CA GLY A 153 -12.26 3.18 -19.12
C GLY A 153 -13.28 2.32 -19.82
N HIS A 154 -12.81 1.25 -20.47
CA HIS A 154 -13.59 0.37 -21.32
C HIS A 154 -14.32 -0.77 -20.57
N ILE A 155 -14.09 -0.96 -19.27
CA ILE A 155 -14.80 -1.98 -18.46
C ILE A 155 -16.19 -1.46 -18.07
N GLN A 156 -17.09 -1.33 -19.05
CA GLN A 156 -18.50 -0.96 -18.83
C GLN A 156 -19.48 -2.14 -19.00
N ASN A 157 -19.06 -3.33 -19.42
CA ASN A 157 -20.01 -4.35 -19.91
C ASN A 157 -19.74 -5.79 -19.44
N ILE A 158 -19.46 -6.03 -18.15
CA ILE A 158 -19.45 -7.40 -17.64
C ILE A 158 -20.19 -7.47 -16.31
N HIS A 159 -21.52 -7.29 -16.33
CA HIS A 159 -22.51 -8.08 -15.56
C HIS A 159 -23.92 -7.48 -15.64
N THR A 160 -24.62 -7.76 -16.74
CA THR A 160 -26.07 -8.00 -16.73
C THR A 160 -26.41 -9.11 -17.73
N SER A 161 -25.87 -10.31 -17.51
CA SER A 161 -26.48 -11.52 -18.06
C SER A 161 -27.15 -12.24 -16.92
N LYS A 162 -28.41 -11.87 -16.68
CA LYS A 162 -29.34 -12.69 -15.91
C LYS A 162 -29.42 -14.07 -16.59
N VAL A 163 -29.28 -15.13 -15.80
CA VAL A 163 -29.89 -16.43 -16.07
C VAL A 163 -31.14 -16.51 -15.19
#